data_AF-A0A0C6FQ27-F1
#
_entry.id   AF-A0A0C6FQ27-F1
#
_cell.length_a   1.000
_cell.length_b   1.000
_cell.length_c   1.000
_cell.angle_alpha   90.00
_cell.angle_beta   90.00
_cell.angle_gamma   90.00
#
_symmetry.space_group_name_H-M   'P 1'
#
loop_
_entity.id
_entity.type
_entity.pdbx_description
1 polymer ?
#
loop_
_entity_poly.entity_id
_entity_poly.type
_entity_poly.pdbx_seq_one_letter_code
_entity_poly.pdbx_strand_id
1 'polypeptide(L)'
;MATRINKKKAKAEIAAVEAHLRAGAPALPTGHGARDPLAVTLAARDLGVDLSSLRRRIGSPLVKGTHARDHRLSVDWSLAAVGRTAAEVVAMAERGELGTDPVMPGFAIRQVATQRGADGETEREWIKQGRAPGPAAPLPAGHVVKGVSRLVDGEGRTLAEWVKTREGLTPADMVAAIREAFADIGPGAAPVPQPPALRDDLLTLIPAGDWHIGMFAWGAETGGPNWDLKLAERVIGRAVEDVIARAPASAHAVILGGGDLLHSDTQENRTARSGNALQVDGRYQKVLMTAARLMVRTVDAALCRHGHVTVRVLPGNHDEHASVAIAYFLLAWYRAEPRVTVDVDPSLFWWHRFGAVMLGATHGHSVKIGEMPAIMAHRRAVDWGLTRHRYVHGFHLHHHAKFATEGAGVICEIHQSPVPQDAWHAGAGFLSGRSLQAITYHRRFGEVSRARVALLDGEAESEAA
;
A
#
# COMPACT_ATOMS: atom_id res chain seq x y z
N MET A 1 -76.63 24.93 40.95
CA MET A 1 -76.73 23.69 40.13
C MET A 1 -76.16 23.99 38.76
N ALA A 2 -75.04 23.40 38.37
CA ALA A 2 -74.46 23.58 37.04
C ALA A 2 -75.18 22.71 36.00
N THR A 3 -75.64 23.31 34.91
CA THR A 3 -76.38 22.67 33.82
C THR A 3 -75.52 21.57 33.17
N ARG A 4 -75.98 20.31 33.14
CA ARG A 4 -75.28 19.22 32.42
C ARG A 4 -75.34 19.48 30.91
N ILE A 5 -74.19 19.75 30.30
CA ILE A 5 -74.03 19.97 28.84
C ILE A 5 -73.96 18.62 28.11
N ASN A 6 -74.55 18.51 26.92
CA ASN A 6 -74.52 17.29 26.11
C ASN A 6 -73.19 17.11 25.34
N LYS A 7 -72.87 15.88 24.92
CA LYS A 7 -71.62 15.52 24.23
C LYS A 7 -71.36 16.34 22.95
N LYS A 8 -72.40 16.66 22.18
CA LYS A 8 -72.29 17.40 20.91
C LYS A 8 -71.86 18.85 21.16
N LYS A 9 -72.49 19.51 22.13
CA LYS A 9 -72.16 20.88 22.55
C LYS A 9 -70.76 20.97 23.16
N ALA A 10 -70.40 20.02 24.04
CA ALA A 10 -69.05 19.96 24.61
C ALA A 10 -67.96 19.78 23.55
N LYS A 11 -68.18 18.94 22.52
CA LYS A 11 -67.24 18.76 21.41
C LYS A 11 -67.08 20.03 20.57
N ALA A 12 -68.17 20.75 20.32
CA ALA A 12 -68.15 22.01 19.57
C ALA A 12 -67.43 23.13 20.34
N GLU A 13 -67.67 23.26 21.64
CA GLU A 13 -67.00 24.25 22.50
C GLU A 13 -65.49 23.99 22.59
N ILE A 14 -65.07 22.73 22.76
CA ILE A 14 -63.64 22.36 22.77
C ILE A 14 -62.99 22.67 21.41
N ALA A 15 -63.62 22.28 20.30
CA ALA A 15 -63.08 22.53 18.98
C ALA A 15 -62.94 24.03 18.66
N ALA A 16 -63.89 24.86 19.12
CA ALA A 16 -63.84 26.31 18.95
C ALA A 16 -62.67 26.93 19.74
N VAL A 17 -62.48 26.54 21.00
CA VAL A 17 -61.35 27.00 21.82
C VAL A 17 -60.01 26.56 21.22
N GLU A 18 -59.90 25.30 20.76
CA GLU A 18 -58.70 24.78 20.12
C GLU A 18 -58.38 25.52 18.80
N ALA A 19 -59.39 25.84 17.98
CA ALA A 19 -59.20 26.60 16.75
C ALA A 19 -58.74 28.05 17.03
N HIS A 20 -59.29 28.69 18.07
CA HIS A 20 -58.92 30.04 18.47
C HIS A 20 -57.46 30.11 18.93
N LEU A 21 -57.03 29.13 19.73
CA LEU A 21 -55.64 28.99 20.19
C LEU A 21 -54.66 28.69 19.04
N ARG A 22 -55.05 27.88 18.03
CA ARG A 22 -54.22 27.65 16.82
C ARG A 22 -54.02 28.93 16.00
N ALA A 23 -55.02 29.82 15.99
CA ALA A 23 -54.93 31.10 15.31
C ALA A 23 -54.04 32.12 16.05
N GLY A 24 -53.45 31.75 17.19
CA GLY A 24 -52.59 32.63 17.99
C GLY A 24 -53.37 33.65 18.83
N ALA A 25 -54.69 33.43 19.03
CA ALA A 25 -55.56 34.30 19.78
C ALA A 25 -56.03 33.62 21.08
N PRO A 26 -56.04 34.31 22.23
CA PRO A 26 -55.53 35.67 22.44
C PRO A 26 -53.99 35.72 22.48
N ALA A 27 -53.41 36.90 22.21
CA ALA A 27 -51.96 37.09 22.32
C ALA A 27 -51.49 36.82 23.75
N LEU A 28 -50.53 35.92 23.91
CA LEU A 28 -50.04 35.48 25.22
C LEU A 28 -48.77 36.24 25.63
N PRO A 29 -48.56 36.51 26.94
CA PRO A 29 -47.29 37.01 27.43
C PRO A 29 -46.14 36.02 27.16
N THR A 30 -44.92 36.52 26.99
CA THR A 30 -43.72 35.71 26.73
C THR A 30 -43.55 34.61 27.79
N GLY A 31 -43.45 33.35 27.36
CA GLY A 31 -43.27 32.18 28.24
C GLY A 31 -44.51 31.31 28.43
N HIS A 32 -45.71 31.79 28.05
CA HIS A 32 -46.95 31.01 28.09
C HIS A 32 -47.23 30.35 26.73
N GLY A 33 -47.48 29.03 26.74
CA GLY A 33 -47.88 28.27 25.55
C GLY A 33 -49.40 28.21 25.39
N ALA A 34 -49.88 27.78 24.22
CA ALA A 34 -51.32 27.75 23.91
C ALA A 34 -52.18 26.84 24.82
N ARG A 35 -51.56 25.96 25.62
CA ARG A 35 -52.24 25.14 26.65
C ARG A 35 -52.00 25.64 28.09
N ASP A 36 -51.38 26.80 28.26
CA ASP A 36 -51.28 27.45 29.57
C ASP A 36 -52.70 27.67 30.15
N PRO A 37 -52.93 27.40 31.45
CA PRO A 37 -54.23 27.64 32.08
C PRO A 37 -54.78 29.04 31.81
N LEU A 38 -53.91 30.05 31.73
CA LEU A 38 -54.26 31.41 31.38
C LEU A 38 -54.71 31.52 29.91
N ALA A 39 -53.97 30.92 28.97
CA ALA A 39 -54.28 30.94 27.54
C ALA A 39 -55.65 30.33 27.24
N VAL A 40 -55.92 29.16 27.81
CA VAL A 40 -57.19 28.45 27.64
C VAL A 40 -58.35 29.24 28.28
N THR A 41 -58.10 29.88 29.43
CA THR A 41 -59.09 30.70 30.13
C THR A 41 -59.45 31.96 29.33
N LEU A 42 -58.45 32.64 28.76
CA LEU A 42 -58.66 33.82 27.95
C LEU A 42 -59.37 33.46 26.63
N ALA A 43 -58.95 32.39 25.94
CA ALA A 43 -59.64 31.91 24.74
C ALA A 43 -61.09 31.50 25.00
N ALA A 44 -61.37 30.81 26.11
CA ALA A 44 -62.74 30.46 26.50
C ALA A 44 -63.59 31.70 26.82
N ARG A 45 -62.99 32.72 27.44
CA ARG A 45 -63.65 34.00 27.72
C ARG A 45 -63.97 34.78 26.45
N ASP A 46 -63.04 34.85 25.50
CA ASP A 46 -63.23 35.52 24.21
C ASP A 46 -64.36 34.89 23.39
N LEU A 47 -64.53 33.56 23.52
CA LEU A 47 -65.57 32.80 22.84
C LEU A 47 -66.89 32.69 23.64
N GLY A 48 -66.99 33.32 24.82
CA GLY A 48 -68.20 33.29 25.65
C GLY A 48 -68.54 31.91 26.25
N VAL A 49 -67.55 31.04 26.44
CA VAL A 49 -67.71 29.68 26.98
C VAL A 49 -67.63 29.71 28.52
N ASP A 50 -68.60 29.11 29.22
CA ASP A 50 -68.66 29.07 30.69
C ASP A 50 -67.47 28.29 31.32
N LEU A 51 -66.67 29.00 32.11
CA LEU A 51 -65.40 28.55 32.70
C LEU A 51 -65.54 27.57 33.87
N SER A 52 -66.73 27.41 34.46
CA SER A 52 -66.95 26.62 35.69
C SER A 52 -66.67 25.10 35.53
N SER A 53 -66.23 24.64 34.36
CA SER A 53 -66.02 23.22 34.10
C SER A 53 -64.88 22.83 33.16
N LEU A 54 -64.12 23.75 32.53
CA LEU A 54 -63.18 23.34 31.47
C LEU A 54 -61.95 22.56 31.98
N ARG A 55 -61.37 22.94 33.13
CA ARG A 55 -60.22 22.25 33.75
C ARG A 55 -60.54 20.82 34.18
N ARG A 56 -61.76 20.58 34.69
CA ARG A 56 -62.28 19.24 35.02
C ARG A 56 -62.63 18.43 33.77
N ARG A 57 -62.90 19.10 32.65
CA ARG A 57 -63.39 18.46 31.43
C ARG A 57 -62.28 17.91 30.54
N ILE A 58 -61.12 18.57 30.42
CA ILE A 58 -60.08 18.22 29.43
C ILE A 58 -58.90 17.42 30.03
N GLY A 59 -58.43 17.77 31.23
CA GLY A 59 -57.31 17.10 31.91
C GLY A 59 -55.92 17.53 31.43
N SER A 60 -54.94 16.62 31.49
CA SER A 60 -53.56 16.76 30.99
C SER A 60 -53.23 15.62 30.00
N PRO A 61 -52.11 15.68 29.26
CA PRO A 61 -51.67 14.60 28.37
C PRO A 61 -51.56 13.24 29.10
N LEU A 62 -51.17 13.27 30.39
CA LEU A 62 -50.99 12.09 31.23
C LEU A 62 -52.27 11.65 31.95
N VAL A 63 -53.21 12.57 32.20
CA VAL A 63 -54.43 12.29 32.96
C VAL A 63 -55.62 12.96 32.29
N LYS A 64 -56.44 12.19 31.56
CA LYS A 64 -57.66 12.70 30.92
C LYS A 64 -58.63 13.25 31.97
N GLY A 65 -59.22 14.42 31.68
CA GLY A 65 -60.22 15.05 32.52
C GLY A 65 -61.45 14.16 32.66
N THR A 66 -62.17 14.29 33.78
CA THR A 66 -63.32 13.44 34.14
C THR A 66 -64.35 13.40 33.01
N HIS A 67 -64.64 14.53 32.38
CA HIS A 67 -65.64 14.61 31.30
C HIS A 67 -65.15 14.08 29.94
N ALA A 68 -63.89 14.33 29.57
CA ALA A 68 -63.29 13.74 28.37
C ALA A 68 -63.25 12.22 28.48
N ARG A 69 -62.99 11.69 29.69
CA ARG A 69 -63.08 10.28 30.01
C ARG A 69 -64.52 9.76 29.92
N ASP A 70 -65.46 10.41 30.60
CA ASP A 70 -66.86 9.97 30.68
C ASP A 70 -67.58 10.01 29.31
N HIS A 71 -67.15 10.89 28.38
CA HIS A 71 -67.72 11.00 27.03
C HIS A 71 -66.82 10.47 25.90
N ARG A 72 -65.67 9.87 26.21
CA ARG A 72 -64.67 9.37 25.24
C ARG A 72 -64.28 10.42 24.20
N LEU A 73 -63.96 11.64 24.64
CA LEU A 73 -63.52 12.71 23.77
C LEU A 73 -62.02 12.53 23.45
N SER A 74 -61.65 12.71 22.17
CA SER A 74 -60.24 12.89 21.78
C SER A 74 -59.86 14.36 22.01
N VAL A 75 -58.68 14.60 22.56
CA VAL A 75 -58.17 15.94 22.89
C VAL A 75 -56.88 16.11 22.10
N ASP A 76 -56.78 17.15 21.30
CA ASP A 76 -55.58 17.41 20.50
C ASP A 76 -54.51 18.11 21.34
N TRP A 77 -53.47 17.36 21.70
CA TRP A 77 -52.35 17.84 22.51
C TRP A 77 -51.24 18.52 21.69
N SER A 78 -51.31 18.50 20.36
CA SER A 78 -50.35 19.19 19.49
C SER A 78 -50.32 20.71 19.70
N LEU A 79 -51.40 21.28 20.27
CA LEU A 79 -51.47 22.67 20.71
C LEU A 79 -50.38 23.07 21.71
N ALA A 80 -49.85 22.14 22.51
CA ALA A 80 -48.76 22.45 23.44
C ALA A 80 -47.45 22.82 22.74
N ALA A 81 -47.30 22.49 21.45
CA ALA A 81 -46.13 22.80 20.62
C ALA A 81 -46.20 24.17 19.93
N VAL A 82 -47.34 24.87 19.97
CA VAL A 82 -47.53 26.17 19.31
C VAL A 82 -46.61 27.23 19.93
N GLY A 83 -45.79 27.88 19.10
CA GLY A 83 -44.84 28.94 19.52
C GLY A 83 -43.48 28.43 20.03
N ARG A 84 -43.19 27.12 19.94
CA ARG A 84 -41.93 26.50 20.36
C ARG A 84 -40.99 26.24 19.17
N THR A 85 -39.69 26.18 19.43
CA THR A 85 -38.68 25.76 18.42
C THR A 85 -38.78 24.26 18.14
N ALA A 86 -38.30 23.82 16.97
CA ALA A 86 -38.32 22.40 16.59
C ALA A 86 -37.62 21.49 17.62
N ALA A 87 -36.52 21.95 18.22
CA ALA A 87 -35.78 21.20 19.23
C ALA A 87 -36.57 21.03 20.53
N GLU A 88 -37.27 22.08 20.98
CA GLU A 88 -38.15 22.01 22.15
C GLU A 88 -39.31 21.06 21.92
N VAL A 89 -39.92 21.11 20.73
CA VAL A 89 -41.04 20.24 20.36
C VAL A 89 -40.63 18.76 20.37
N VAL A 90 -39.44 18.42 19.86
CA VAL A 90 -38.89 17.05 19.92
C VAL A 90 -38.65 16.61 21.37
N ALA A 91 -38.07 17.47 22.21
CA ALA A 91 -37.84 17.14 23.62
C ALA A 91 -39.15 16.94 24.40
N MET A 92 -40.18 17.73 24.10
CA MET A 92 -41.53 17.56 24.66
C MET A 92 -42.17 16.23 24.21
N ALA A 93 -42.00 15.85 22.95
CA ALA A 93 -42.40 14.55 22.43
C ALA A 93 -41.68 13.39 23.16
N GLU A 94 -40.35 13.49 23.37
CA GLU A 94 -39.57 12.48 24.09
C GLU A 94 -40.05 12.27 25.54
N ARG A 95 -40.59 13.32 26.19
CA ARG A 95 -41.18 13.26 27.55
C ARG A 95 -42.66 12.86 27.57
N GLY A 96 -43.29 12.64 26.42
CA GLY A 96 -44.72 12.29 26.32
C GLY A 96 -45.67 13.46 26.56
N GLU A 97 -45.19 14.70 26.47
CA GLU A 97 -45.96 15.92 26.78
C GLU A 97 -46.89 16.34 25.63
N LEU A 98 -46.71 15.78 24.43
CA LEU A 98 -47.49 16.11 23.22
C LEU A 98 -48.57 15.07 22.88
N GLY A 99 -48.75 14.03 23.71
CA GLY A 99 -49.60 12.88 23.38
C GLY A 99 -48.96 11.97 22.32
N THR A 100 -49.67 10.92 21.92
CA THR A 100 -49.12 9.82 21.09
C THR A 100 -49.81 9.63 19.74
N ASP A 101 -50.79 10.46 19.39
CA ASP A 101 -51.64 10.37 18.18
C ASP A 101 -51.56 11.71 17.41
N PRO A 102 -51.30 11.76 16.09
CA PRO A 102 -51.03 10.64 15.18
C PRO A 102 -49.56 10.17 15.15
N VAL A 103 -48.55 11.04 15.17
CA VAL A 103 -47.12 10.68 15.34
C VAL A 103 -46.41 11.82 16.05
N MET A 104 -45.54 11.51 17.00
CA MET A 104 -44.79 12.52 17.74
C MET A 104 -43.72 13.17 16.84
N PRO A 105 -43.55 14.50 16.87
CA PRO A 105 -42.45 15.16 16.18
C PRO A 105 -41.09 14.56 16.56
N GLY A 106 -40.25 14.25 15.56
CA GLY A 106 -38.95 13.56 15.75
C GLY A 106 -39.04 12.03 15.83
N PHE A 107 -40.24 11.46 15.72
CA PHE A 107 -40.48 10.02 15.64
C PHE A 107 -40.97 9.62 14.25
N ALA A 108 -40.65 8.39 13.85
CA ALA A 108 -41.14 7.75 12.64
C ALA A 108 -41.98 6.52 12.99
N ILE A 109 -43.01 6.23 12.19
CA ILE A 109 -43.79 5.00 12.32
C ILE A 109 -42.88 3.81 11.99
N ARG A 110 -42.77 2.88 12.93
CA ARG A 110 -42.01 1.63 12.80
C ARG A 110 -42.92 0.47 12.40
N GLN A 111 -44.17 0.50 12.83
CA GLN A 111 -45.15 -0.53 12.51
C GLN A 111 -46.57 0.05 12.60
N VAL A 112 -47.44 -0.40 11.71
CA VAL A 112 -48.90 -0.22 11.78
C VAL A 112 -49.52 -1.62 11.90
N ALA A 113 -50.42 -1.81 12.86
CA ALA A 113 -51.16 -3.05 13.02
C ALA A 113 -52.66 -2.75 13.13
N THR A 114 -53.44 -3.44 12.32
CA THR A 114 -54.87 -3.20 12.15
C THR A 114 -55.65 -4.47 12.51
N GLN A 115 -56.60 -4.35 13.43
CA GLN A 115 -57.58 -5.39 13.75
C GLN A 115 -58.87 -5.09 12.98
N ARG A 116 -59.28 -6.04 12.13
CA ARG A 116 -60.52 -5.94 11.33
C ARG A 116 -61.60 -6.84 11.90
N GLY A 117 -62.84 -6.36 11.87
CA GLY A 117 -64.05 -7.12 12.23
C GLY A 117 -64.42 -8.15 11.17
N ALA A 118 -65.45 -8.95 11.44
CA ALA A 118 -65.94 -10.00 10.53
C ALA A 118 -66.53 -9.46 9.22
N ASP A 119 -66.89 -8.17 9.19
CA ASP A 119 -67.37 -7.40 8.04
C ASP A 119 -66.24 -6.77 7.21
N GLY A 120 -64.98 -6.90 7.67
CA GLY A 120 -63.80 -6.31 7.04
C GLY A 120 -63.53 -4.86 7.42
N GLU A 121 -64.36 -4.24 8.26
CA GLU A 121 -64.11 -2.89 8.77
C GLU A 121 -63.01 -2.90 9.83
N THR A 122 -62.22 -1.81 9.88
CA THR A 122 -61.19 -1.64 10.91
C THR A 122 -61.85 -1.33 12.25
N GLU A 123 -61.84 -2.29 13.18
CA GLU A 123 -62.32 -2.04 14.54
C GLU A 123 -61.30 -1.26 15.35
N ARG A 124 -60.01 -1.59 15.18
CA ARG A 124 -58.93 -0.99 15.95
C ARG A 124 -57.63 -0.92 15.15
N GLU A 125 -56.87 0.13 15.37
CA GLU A 125 -55.56 0.34 14.77
C GLU A 125 -54.58 0.81 15.84
N TRP A 126 -53.37 0.26 15.80
CA TRP A 126 -52.28 0.66 16.67
C TRP A 126 -51.01 0.86 15.86
N ILE A 127 -50.31 1.94 16.19
CA ILE A 127 -49.01 2.27 15.63
C ILE A 127 -47.92 2.07 16.68
N LYS A 128 -46.78 1.54 16.25
CA LYS A 128 -45.53 1.61 17.00
C LYS A 128 -44.66 2.66 16.34
N GLN A 129 -44.34 3.71 17.08
CA GLN A 129 -43.40 4.75 16.63
C GLN A 129 -42.06 4.61 17.35
N GLY A 130 -40.99 5.09 16.73
CA GLY A 130 -39.66 5.15 17.32
C GLY A 130 -38.90 6.35 16.79
N ARG A 131 -37.84 6.79 17.48
CA ARG A 131 -37.07 7.98 17.10
C ARG A 131 -36.61 7.89 15.63
N ALA A 132 -36.75 8.97 14.89
CA ALA A 132 -36.24 9.05 13.53
C ALA A 132 -34.69 8.95 13.54
N PRO A 133 -34.05 8.38 12.50
CA PRO A 133 -32.61 8.39 12.39
C PRO A 133 -32.06 9.82 12.46
N GLY A 134 -31.04 10.01 13.29
CA GLY A 134 -30.32 11.29 13.36
C GLY A 134 -29.38 11.50 12.16
N PRO A 135 -28.81 12.70 11.99
CA PRO A 135 -27.76 12.94 11.00
C PRO A 135 -26.53 12.08 11.29
N ALA A 136 -25.77 11.75 10.25
CA ALA A 136 -24.51 11.03 10.40
C ALA A 136 -23.54 11.84 11.27
N ALA A 137 -22.96 11.21 12.28
CA ALA A 137 -21.92 11.85 13.09
C ALA A 137 -20.66 12.06 12.23
N PRO A 138 -19.98 13.22 12.36
CA PRO A 138 -18.70 13.43 11.69
C PRO A 138 -17.64 12.46 12.22
N LEU A 139 -16.64 12.16 11.40
CA LEU A 139 -15.48 11.38 11.85
C LEU A 139 -14.77 12.13 12.98
N PRO A 140 -14.30 11.42 14.03
CA PRO A 140 -13.43 12.03 15.03
C PRO A 140 -12.19 12.67 14.39
N ALA A 141 -11.71 13.78 14.94
CA ALA A 141 -10.51 14.44 14.44
C ALA A 141 -9.30 13.47 14.50
N GLY A 142 -8.50 13.40 13.41
CA GLY A 142 -7.33 12.52 13.32
C GLY A 142 -7.64 11.05 12.99
N HIS A 143 -8.91 10.70 12.78
CA HIS A 143 -9.31 9.34 12.42
C HIS A 143 -9.55 9.20 10.91
N VAL A 144 -9.12 8.06 10.36
CA VAL A 144 -9.43 7.60 9.00
C VAL A 144 -10.34 6.38 9.02
N VAL A 145 -11.17 6.21 7.99
CA VAL A 145 -12.05 5.04 7.86
C VAL A 145 -11.20 3.79 7.59
N LYS A 146 -11.26 2.83 8.52
CA LYS A 146 -10.65 1.50 8.40
C LYS A 146 -11.52 0.54 7.59
N GLY A 147 -12.85 0.69 7.70
CA GLY A 147 -13.79 -0.12 6.95
C GLY A 147 -15.24 0.19 7.31
N VAL A 148 -16.16 -0.19 6.41
CA VAL A 148 -17.60 -0.01 6.59
C VAL A 148 -18.25 -1.39 6.59
N SER A 149 -19.01 -1.71 7.64
CA SER A 149 -19.82 -2.93 7.71
C SER A 149 -21.29 -2.55 7.60
N ARG A 150 -22.05 -3.22 6.72
CA ARG A 150 -23.49 -2.99 6.54
C ARG A 150 -24.28 -4.23 6.88
N LEU A 151 -25.33 -4.07 7.68
CA LEU A 151 -26.40 -5.07 7.82
C LEU A 151 -27.42 -4.76 6.73
N VAL A 152 -27.68 -5.74 5.87
CA VAL A 152 -28.70 -5.64 4.81
C VAL A 152 -29.84 -6.63 5.06
N ASP A 153 -31.02 -6.35 4.51
CA ASP A 153 -32.12 -7.31 4.49
C ASP A 153 -32.03 -8.29 3.30
N GLY A 154 -33.03 -9.16 3.17
CA GLY A 154 -33.12 -10.17 2.10
C GLY A 154 -33.20 -9.59 0.68
N GLU A 155 -33.54 -8.30 0.54
CA GLU A 155 -33.59 -7.57 -0.73
C GLU A 155 -32.37 -6.67 -0.95
N GLY A 156 -31.38 -6.73 -0.06
CA GLY A 156 -30.12 -5.97 -0.16
C GLY A 156 -30.20 -4.52 0.33
N ARG A 157 -31.29 -4.10 0.98
CA ARG A 157 -31.42 -2.74 1.53
C ARG A 157 -30.66 -2.63 2.84
N THR A 158 -29.95 -1.53 3.05
CA THR A 158 -29.15 -1.31 4.27
C THR A 158 -30.06 -1.00 5.46
N LEU A 159 -30.00 -1.85 6.48
CA LEU A 159 -30.70 -1.71 7.76
C LEU A 159 -29.85 -0.97 8.80
N ALA A 160 -28.54 -1.22 8.81
CA ALA A 160 -27.59 -0.55 9.70
C ALA A 160 -26.20 -0.48 9.07
N GLU A 161 -25.43 0.55 9.43
CA GLU A 161 -24.06 0.75 8.98
C GLU A 161 -23.15 1.03 10.18
N TRP A 162 -22.00 0.35 10.24
CA TRP A 162 -20.93 0.59 11.20
C TRP A 162 -19.70 1.08 10.46
N VAL A 163 -19.36 2.35 10.66
CA VAL A 163 -18.11 2.95 10.18
C VAL A 163 -17.03 2.70 11.23
N LYS A 164 -16.07 1.82 10.91
CA LYS A 164 -14.93 1.52 11.76
C LYS A 164 -13.81 2.48 11.41
N THR A 165 -13.31 3.21 12.40
CA THR A 165 -12.22 4.18 12.22
C THR A 165 -10.97 3.75 12.97
N ARG A 166 -9.81 4.28 12.58
CA ARG A 166 -8.56 4.21 13.36
C ARG A 166 -7.86 5.56 13.30
N GLU A 167 -7.03 5.87 14.28
CA GLU A 167 -6.05 6.95 14.16
C GLU A 167 -5.12 6.68 12.97
N GLY A 168 -4.82 7.71 12.19
CA GLY A 168 -3.89 7.58 11.06
C GLY A 168 -3.85 8.79 10.14
N LEU A 169 -2.76 8.88 9.39
CA LEU A 169 -2.56 9.88 8.36
C LEU A 169 -3.47 9.61 7.17
N THR A 170 -3.99 10.67 6.54
CA THR A 170 -4.65 10.52 5.24
C THR A 170 -3.61 10.16 4.17
N PRO A 171 -4.02 9.61 3.00
CA PRO A 171 -3.10 9.37 1.90
C PRO A 171 -2.32 10.63 1.46
N ALA A 172 -2.95 11.80 1.53
CA ALA A 172 -2.30 13.07 1.21
C ALA A 172 -1.22 13.44 2.24
N ASP A 173 -1.51 13.24 3.52
CA ASP A 173 -0.54 13.49 4.60
C ASP A 173 0.63 12.50 4.53
N MET A 174 0.39 11.25 4.14
CA MET A 174 1.45 10.26 3.92
C MET A 174 2.37 10.68 2.76
N VAL A 175 1.82 11.14 1.64
CA VAL A 175 2.62 11.61 0.50
C VAL A 175 3.42 12.86 0.87
N ALA A 176 2.83 13.80 1.60
CA ALA A 176 3.52 14.98 2.10
C ALA A 176 4.66 14.59 3.07
N ALA A 177 4.41 13.67 4.00
CA ALA A 177 5.41 13.17 4.92
C ALA A 177 6.56 12.43 4.21
N ILE A 178 6.26 11.65 3.16
CA ILE A 178 7.29 11.00 2.34
C ILE A 178 8.09 12.06 1.57
N ARG A 179 7.45 13.07 0.97
CA ARG A 179 8.19 14.14 0.28
C ARG A 179 9.13 14.88 1.23
N GLU A 180 8.64 15.24 2.41
CA GLU A 180 9.40 15.94 3.43
C GLU A 180 10.57 15.09 3.93
N ALA A 181 10.33 13.79 4.18
CA ALA A 181 11.38 12.87 4.62
C ALA A 181 12.55 12.72 3.63
N PHE A 182 12.34 13.10 2.36
CA PHE A 182 13.37 13.05 1.31
C PHE A 182 13.86 14.44 0.89
N ALA A 183 13.39 15.52 1.53
CA ALA A 183 13.72 16.90 1.15
C ALA A 183 15.21 17.25 1.36
N ASP A 184 15.82 16.72 2.42
CA ASP A 184 17.22 16.96 2.78
C ASP A 184 18.21 15.98 2.13
N ILE A 185 17.75 15.13 1.21
CA ILE A 185 18.63 14.22 0.48
C ILE A 185 19.42 15.04 -0.55
N GLY A 186 20.58 15.52 -0.10
CA GLY A 186 21.59 16.22 -0.92
C GLY A 186 21.97 15.42 -2.17
N PRO A 187 22.66 16.06 -3.14
CA PRO A 187 23.00 15.41 -4.41
C PRO A 187 23.69 14.07 -4.17
N GLY A 188 23.50 13.14 -5.10
CA GLY A 188 24.12 11.81 -5.04
C GLY A 188 25.65 11.88 -5.09
N ALA A 189 26.30 10.80 -5.54
CA ALA A 189 27.74 10.81 -5.76
C ALA A 189 28.18 12.05 -6.56
N ALA A 190 29.23 12.72 -6.09
CA ALA A 190 29.85 13.79 -6.85
C ALA A 190 30.43 13.21 -8.15
N PRO A 191 30.36 13.95 -9.28
CA PRO A 191 30.92 13.46 -10.53
C PRO A 191 32.40 13.12 -10.40
N VAL A 192 32.78 11.96 -10.92
CA VAL A 192 34.17 11.51 -10.97
C VAL A 192 34.86 12.20 -12.15
N PRO A 193 36.14 12.60 -12.09
CA PRO A 193 36.88 13.09 -13.25
C PRO A 193 36.97 12.02 -14.36
N GLN A 194 36.86 12.44 -15.62
CA GLN A 194 36.99 11.52 -16.76
C GLN A 194 38.46 11.15 -17.01
N PRO A 195 38.77 9.88 -17.33
CA PRO A 195 40.11 9.48 -17.74
C PRO A 195 40.53 10.15 -19.07
N PRO A 196 41.82 10.50 -19.23
CA PRO A 196 42.28 11.36 -20.34
C PRO A 196 42.37 10.65 -21.70
N ALA A 197 42.52 9.33 -21.73
CA ALA A 197 42.67 8.55 -22.95
C ALA A 197 41.68 7.37 -22.96
N LEU A 198 40.74 7.42 -23.91
CA LEU A 198 39.68 6.43 -24.07
C LEU A 198 39.70 5.88 -25.49
N ARG A 199 39.24 4.64 -25.62
CA ARG A 199 39.05 3.96 -26.90
C ARG A 199 37.57 3.84 -27.26
N ASP A 200 37.14 4.63 -28.24
CA ASP A 200 35.75 4.70 -28.73
C ASP A 200 35.26 3.41 -29.40
N ASP A 201 36.19 2.57 -29.82
CA ASP A 201 35.94 1.28 -30.45
C ASP A 201 35.83 0.13 -29.45
N LEU A 202 35.99 0.39 -28.14
CA LEU A 202 35.95 -0.62 -27.09
C LEU A 202 34.77 -0.47 -26.12
N LEU A 203 34.26 -1.62 -25.68
CA LEU A 203 33.33 -1.77 -24.57
C LEU A 203 33.89 -2.82 -23.59
N THR A 204 33.94 -2.49 -22.29
CA THR A 204 34.35 -3.45 -21.24
C THR A 204 33.14 -3.92 -20.43
N LEU A 205 32.88 -5.22 -20.38
CA LEU A 205 31.89 -5.85 -19.52
C LEU A 205 32.56 -6.36 -18.24
N ILE A 206 31.97 -6.05 -17.09
CA ILE A 206 32.32 -6.59 -15.77
C ILE A 206 31.15 -7.46 -15.31
N PRO A 207 31.24 -8.81 -15.42
CA PRO A 207 30.25 -9.71 -14.86
C PRO A 207 30.35 -9.72 -13.33
N ALA A 208 29.33 -9.20 -12.67
CA ALA A 208 29.22 -9.04 -11.22
C ALA A 208 28.05 -9.87 -10.67
N GLY A 209 28.01 -11.17 -10.98
CA GLY A 209 26.97 -12.09 -10.52
C GLY A 209 27.46 -13.10 -9.48
N ASP A 210 26.52 -13.71 -8.77
CA ASP A 210 26.76 -14.77 -7.78
C ASP A 210 27.76 -14.35 -6.68
N TRP A 211 27.72 -13.09 -6.25
CA TRP A 211 28.62 -12.61 -5.18
C TRP A 211 28.19 -13.08 -3.80
N HIS A 212 26.93 -13.54 -3.65
CA HIS A 212 26.40 -14.14 -2.42
C HIS A 212 26.86 -13.38 -1.16
N ILE A 213 26.72 -12.05 -1.19
CA ILE A 213 27.13 -11.21 -0.07
C ILE A 213 26.29 -11.61 1.14
N GLY A 214 26.97 -11.86 2.26
CA GLY A 214 26.36 -12.39 3.48
C GLY A 214 26.37 -13.91 3.61
N MET A 215 26.95 -14.66 2.66
CA MET A 215 27.19 -16.11 2.84
C MET A 215 28.20 -16.37 3.96
N PHE A 216 27.95 -17.43 4.74
CA PHE A 216 28.88 -17.95 5.72
C PHE A 216 29.43 -19.31 5.27
N ALA A 217 30.75 -19.50 5.36
CA ALA A 217 31.38 -20.81 5.17
C ALA A 217 32.34 -21.10 6.31
N TRP A 218 32.21 -22.29 6.92
CA TRP A 218 33.13 -22.79 7.92
C TRP A 218 34.15 -23.73 7.25
N GLY A 219 35.42 -23.35 7.27
CA GLY A 219 36.47 -24.05 6.54
C GLY A 219 36.68 -25.50 6.99
N ALA A 220 36.50 -25.80 8.28
CA ALA A 220 36.62 -27.17 8.76
C ALA A 220 35.48 -28.09 8.29
N GLU A 221 34.30 -27.53 7.99
CA GLU A 221 33.16 -28.27 7.44
C GLU A 221 33.25 -28.41 5.92
N THR A 222 33.57 -27.31 5.24
CA THR A 222 33.57 -27.23 3.77
C THR A 222 34.85 -27.76 3.14
N GLY A 223 35.95 -27.86 3.90
CA GLY A 223 37.29 -28.15 3.37
C GLY A 223 37.92 -26.96 2.62
N GLY A 224 37.22 -25.83 2.53
CA GLY A 224 37.68 -24.59 1.89
C GLY A 224 38.10 -23.51 2.89
N PRO A 225 38.30 -22.24 2.43
CA PRO A 225 38.57 -21.14 3.33
C PRO A 225 37.33 -20.76 4.15
N ASN A 226 37.55 -20.22 5.35
CA ASN A 226 36.46 -19.55 6.07
C ASN A 226 35.96 -18.36 5.23
N TRP A 227 34.66 -18.09 5.32
CA TRP A 227 34.04 -16.96 4.64
C TRP A 227 33.02 -16.27 5.54
N ASP A 228 33.10 -14.95 5.55
CA ASP A 228 32.21 -14.05 6.30
C ASP A 228 32.00 -12.75 5.51
N LEU A 229 31.13 -11.88 6.01
CA LEU A 229 30.78 -10.63 5.33
C LEU A 229 31.98 -9.68 5.15
N LYS A 230 32.96 -9.69 6.06
CA LYS A 230 34.16 -8.83 5.98
C LYS A 230 35.11 -9.33 4.91
N LEU A 231 35.30 -10.65 4.84
CA LEU A 231 36.09 -11.31 3.80
C LEU A 231 35.48 -11.07 2.43
N ALA A 232 34.16 -11.21 2.30
CA ALA A 232 33.44 -10.90 1.07
C ALA A 232 33.70 -9.47 0.59
N GLU A 233 33.51 -8.47 1.46
CA GLU A 233 33.71 -7.05 1.11
C GLU A 233 35.16 -6.74 0.71
N ARG A 234 36.13 -7.30 1.43
CA ARG A 234 37.56 -7.06 1.15
C ARG A 234 38.00 -7.73 -0.15
N VAL A 235 37.77 -9.04 -0.27
CA VAL A 235 38.31 -9.88 -1.35
C VAL A 235 37.64 -9.55 -2.68
N ILE A 236 36.31 -9.48 -2.71
CA ILE A 236 35.56 -9.14 -3.93
C ILE A 236 35.91 -7.71 -4.36
N GLY A 237 35.90 -6.75 -3.42
CA GLY A 237 36.22 -5.36 -3.74
C GLY A 237 37.62 -5.17 -4.33
N ARG A 238 38.65 -5.81 -3.75
CA ARG A 238 40.02 -5.79 -4.30
C ARG A 238 40.09 -6.42 -5.68
N ALA A 239 39.46 -7.58 -5.87
CA ALA A 239 39.48 -8.29 -7.14
C ALA A 239 38.75 -7.54 -8.26
N VAL A 240 37.63 -6.86 -7.95
CA VAL A 240 36.93 -5.97 -8.88
C VAL A 240 37.83 -4.81 -9.32
N GLU A 241 38.46 -4.12 -8.38
CA GLU A 241 39.38 -3.03 -8.69
C GLU A 241 40.54 -3.49 -9.57
N ASP A 242 41.13 -4.66 -9.28
CA ASP A 242 42.23 -5.20 -10.08
C ASP A 242 41.80 -5.55 -11.52
N VAL A 243 40.67 -6.25 -11.72
CA VAL A 243 40.22 -6.56 -13.10
C VAL A 243 39.87 -5.30 -13.89
N ILE A 244 39.30 -4.28 -13.25
CA ILE A 244 39.00 -3.00 -13.89
C ILE A 244 40.29 -2.26 -14.24
N ALA A 245 41.24 -2.18 -13.31
CA ALA A 245 42.52 -1.50 -13.53
C ALA A 245 43.31 -2.12 -14.70
N ARG A 246 43.25 -3.45 -14.83
CA ARG A 246 43.91 -4.20 -15.92
C ARG A 246 43.13 -4.20 -17.23
N ALA A 247 41.86 -3.79 -17.25
CA ALA A 247 41.08 -3.68 -18.48
C ALA A 247 41.58 -2.50 -19.34
N PRO A 248 41.58 -2.61 -20.68
CA PRO A 248 41.76 -1.46 -21.57
C PRO A 248 40.78 -0.33 -21.26
N ALA A 249 41.22 0.93 -21.36
CA ALA A 249 40.38 2.11 -21.13
C ALA A 249 39.35 2.30 -22.25
N SER A 250 38.19 1.65 -22.09
CA SER A 250 37.07 1.67 -23.04
C SER A 250 36.19 2.91 -22.89
N ALA A 251 35.68 3.43 -24.01
CA ALA A 251 34.70 4.53 -23.99
C ALA A 251 33.38 4.10 -23.32
N HIS A 252 33.02 2.82 -23.40
CA HIS A 252 31.87 2.26 -22.70
C HIS A 252 32.29 1.13 -21.76
N ALA A 253 31.67 1.09 -20.60
CA ALA A 253 31.72 -0.05 -19.70
C ALA A 253 30.32 -0.47 -19.28
N VAL A 254 30.14 -1.76 -19.04
CA VAL A 254 28.92 -2.34 -18.49
C VAL A 254 29.28 -3.09 -17.23
N ILE A 255 28.68 -2.71 -16.10
CA ILE A 255 28.68 -3.51 -14.89
C ILE A 255 27.38 -4.30 -14.90
N LEU A 256 27.50 -5.62 -15.03
CA LEU A 256 26.38 -6.53 -15.13
C LEU A 256 26.26 -7.33 -13.84
N GLY A 257 25.46 -6.82 -12.91
CA GLY A 257 24.97 -7.57 -11.75
C GLY A 257 24.18 -8.79 -12.21
N GLY A 258 24.78 -9.97 -12.11
CA GLY A 258 24.27 -11.19 -12.75
C GLY A 258 23.10 -11.88 -12.02
N GLY A 259 22.59 -11.29 -10.94
CA GLY A 259 21.74 -11.94 -9.95
C GLY A 259 22.54 -12.62 -8.85
N ASP A 260 21.85 -12.99 -7.77
CA ASP A 260 22.44 -13.57 -6.55
C ASP A 260 23.58 -12.69 -5.99
N LEU A 261 23.35 -11.38 -5.98
CA LEU A 261 24.24 -10.42 -5.34
C LEU A 261 24.23 -10.63 -3.81
N LEU A 262 23.05 -10.86 -3.23
CA LEU A 262 22.90 -11.25 -1.83
C LEU A 262 22.75 -12.77 -1.71
N HIS A 263 23.29 -13.33 -0.63
CA HIS A 263 23.08 -14.75 -0.33
C HIS A 263 21.65 -15.04 0.14
N SER A 264 20.99 -14.09 0.79
CA SER A 264 19.58 -14.22 1.21
C SER A 264 18.83 -12.91 1.08
N ASP A 265 17.59 -13.00 0.57
CA ASP A 265 16.70 -11.87 0.36
C ASP A 265 15.92 -11.44 1.61
N THR A 266 16.03 -12.20 2.71
CA THR A 266 15.18 -12.02 3.90
C THR A 266 15.92 -12.36 5.19
N GLN A 267 15.31 -12.10 6.36
CA GLN A 267 15.89 -12.45 7.66
C GLN A 267 15.62 -13.91 8.07
N GLU A 268 14.73 -14.58 7.34
CA GLU A 268 14.39 -15.98 7.49
C GLU A 268 15.52 -16.89 7.00
N ASN A 269 16.51 -16.33 6.27
CA ASN A 269 17.69 -17.02 5.75
C ASN A 269 17.30 -18.27 4.95
N ARG A 270 16.32 -18.11 4.07
CA ARG A 270 15.82 -19.17 3.18
C ARG A 270 15.61 -18.63 1.78
N THR A 271 15.83 -19.47 0.77
CA THR A 271 15.40 -19.14 -0.59
C THR A 271 13.88 -19.16 -0.67
N ALA A 272 13.29 -18.16 -1.33
CA ALA A 272 11.83 -18.01 -1.38
C ALA A 272 11.14 -19.21 -2.05
N ARG A 273 11.73 -19.75 -3.12
CA ARG A 273 11.11 -20.81 -3.93
C ARG A 273 11.36 -22.22 -3.43
N SER A 274 12.60 -22.57 -3.06
CA SER A 274 12.93 -23.94 -2.61
C SER A 274 12.87 -24.11 -1.09
N GLY A 275 12.88 -23.03 -0.31
CA GLY A 275 12.87 -23.08 1.15
C GLY A 275 14.19 -23.58 1.76
N ASN A 276 15.25 -23.70 0.94
CA ASN A 276 16.57 -24.15 1.38
C ASN A 276 17.06 -23.22 2.49
N ALA A 277 17.50 -23.80 3.61
CA ALA A 277 18.13 -23.02 4.66
C ALA A 277 19.50 -22.53 4.19
N LEU A 278 19.77 -21.25 4.43
CA LEU A 278 20.99 -20.58 4.02
C LEU A 278 21.82 -20.25 5.26
N GLN A 279 23.11 -20.51 5.18
CA GLN A 279 24.06 -20.14 6.22
C GLN A 279 24.53 -18.71 5.94
N VAL A 280 24.13 -17.78 6.80
CA VAL A 280 24.42 -16.36 6.63
C VAL A 280 25.35 -15.82 7.72
N ASP A 281 26.19 -14.84 7.37
CA ASP A 281 26.93 -14.02 8.30
C ASP A 281 26.35 -12.59 8.35
N GLY A 282 25.84 -12.22 9.53
CA GLY A 282 25.35 -10.88 9.82
C GLY A 282 23.83 -10.70 9.77
N ARG A 283 23.38 -9.45 9.94
CA ARG A 283 21.97 -9.06 9.83
C ARG A 283 21.68 -8.66 8.39
N TYR A 284 20.48 -9.00 7.89
CA TYR A 284 20.05 -8.67 6.53
C TYR A 284 20.35 -7.22 6.11
N GLN A 285 20.03 -6.24 6.97
CA GLN A 285 20.32 -4.83 6.70
C GLN A 285 21.81 -4.52 6.51
N LYS A 286 22.68 -5.17 7.29
CA LYS A 286 24.14 -5.03 7.18
C LYS A 286 24.64 -5.63 5.87
N VAL A 287 24.12 -6.80 5.51
CA VAL A 287 24.44 -7.50 4.25
C VAL A 287 24.03 -6.65 3.04
N LEU A 288 22.79 -6.17 3.02
CA LEU A 288 22.27 -5.29 1.97
C LEU A 288 23.12 -4.02 1.81
N MET A 289 23.49 -3.39 2.92
CA MET A 289 24.35 -2.20 2.90
C MET A 289 25.76 -2.50 2.38
N THR A 290 26.34 -3.65 2.74
CA THR A 290 27.63 -4.10 2.18
C THR A 290 27.54 -4.35 0.68
N ALA A 291 26.48 -5.00 0.20
CA ALA A 291 26.25 -5.21 -1.23
C ALA A 291 26.13 -3.87 -1.99
N ALA A 292 25.38 -2.92 -1.44
CA ALA A 292 25.25 -1.56 -2.00
C ALA A 292 26.62 -0.85 -2.09
N ARG A 293 27.42 -0.89 -1.02
CA ARG A 293 28.77 -0.29 -1.00
C ARG A 293 29.70 -0.95 -2.03
N LEU A 294 29.66 -2.27 -2.16
CA LEU A 294 30.48 -2.97 -3.16
C LEU A 294 30.08 -2.59 -4.60
N MET A 295 28.79 -2.48 -4.88
CA MET A 295 28.33 -2.02 -6.19
C MET A 295 28.76 -0.58 -6.48
N VAL A 296 28.63 0.33 -5.49
CA VAL A 296 29.14 1.72 -5.61
C VAL A 296 30.65 1.72 -5.87
N ARG A 297 31.42 0.98 -5.07
CA ARG A 297 32.88 0.82 -5.26
C ARG A 297 33.23 0.32 -6.67
N THR A 298 32.44 -0.61 -7.20
CA THR A 298 32.61 -1.16 -8.56
C THR A 298 32.36 -0.12 -9.63
N VAL A 299 31.28 0.66 -9.50
CA VAL A 299 30.95 1.75 -10.43
C VAL A 299 31.98 2.87 -10.37
N ASP A 300 32.42 3.26 -9.18
CA ASP A 300 33.44 4.29 -9.00
C ASP A 300 34.77 3.87 -9.62
N ALA A 301 35.20 2.62 -9.40
CA ALA A 301 36.39 2.06 -10.05
C ALA A 301 36.25 2.07 -11.59
N ALA A 302 35.08 1.71 -12.11
CA ALA A 302 34.82 1.76 -13.55
C ALA A 302 34.84 3.19 -14.10
N LEU A 303 34.30 4.18 -13.39
CA LEU A 303 34.31 5.60 -13.77
C LEU A 303 35.71 6.21 -13.83
N CYS A 304 36.63 5.71 -12.99
CA CYS A 304 38.04 6.09 -13.01
C CYS A 304 38.77 5.57 -14.25
N ARG A 305 38.29 4.48 -14.87
CA ARG A 305 38.96 3.79 -15.98
C ARG A 305 38.29 3.97 -17.34
N HIS A 306 36.97 4.17 -17.36
CA HIS A 306 36.14 4.13 -18.55
C HIS A 306 35.38 5.44 -18.78
N GLY A 307 34.90 5.64 -20.01
CA GLY A 307 34.18 6.85 -20.39
C GLY A 307 32.79 6.93 -19.76
N HIS A 308 31.90 6.05 -20.20
CA HIS A 308 30.51 5.93 -19.75
C HIS A 308 30.25 4.54 -19.16
N VAL A 309 29.58 4.47 -18.02
CA VAL A 309 29.29 3.24 -17.28
C VAL A 309 27.79 2.97 -17.31
N THR A 310 27.39 1.84 -17.89
CA THR A 310 26.03 1.31 -17.75
C THR A 310 26.01 0.28 -16.65
N VAL A 311 25.05 0.37 -15.73
CA VAL A 311 24.87 -0.61 -14.66
C VAL A 311 23.54 -1.31 -14.87
N ARG A 312 23.59 -2.64 -14.87
CA ARG A 312 22.40 -3.49 -14.93
C ARG A 312 22.47 -4.49 -13.78
N VAL A 313 21.40 -4.60 -12.98
CA VAL A 313 21.28 -5.62 -11.93
C VAL A 313 20.12 -6.53 -12.28
N LEU A 314 20.42 -7.76 -12.68
CA LEU A 314 19.45 -8.82 -12.89
C LEU A 314 19.08 -9.44 -11.53
N PRO A 315 17.83 -9.87 -11.32
CA PRO A 315 17.46 -10.67 -10.16
C PRO A 315 17.96 -12.11 -10.31
N GLY A 316 18.48 -12.68 -9.23
CA GLY A 316 18.74 -14.11 -9.08
C GLY A 316 17.66 -14.80 -8.23
N ASN A 317 17.86 -16.08 -7.92
CA ASN A 317 16.94 -16.84 -7.08
C ASN A 317 17.18 -16.68 -5.58
N HIS A 318 18.26 -15.98 -5.19
CA HIS A 318 18.56 -15.62 -3.79
C HIS A 318 18.19 -14.17 -3.45
N ASP A 319 17.92 -13.30 -4.43
CA ASP A 319 17.78 -11.86 -4.23
C ASP A 319 16.72 -11.18 -5.13
N GLU A 320 15.57 -11.84 -5.34
CA GLU A 320 14.47 -11.39 -6.20
C GLU A 320 13.97 -9.96 -5.86
N HIS A 321 13.98 -9.58 -4.59
CA HIS A 321 13.57 -8.26 -4.10
C HIS A 321 14.76 -7.30 -3.89
N ALA A 322 15.83 -7.78 -3.25
CA ALA A 322 16.99 -6.94 -2.97
C ALA A 322 17.69 -6.45 -4.24
N SER A 323 17.71 -7.23 -5.32
CA SER A 323 18.26 -6.81 -6.61
C SER A 323 17.56 -5.55 -7.15
N VAL A 324 16.22 -5.47 -7.05
CA VAL A 324 15.44 -4.29 -7.39
C VAL A 324 15.80 -3.11 -6.49
N ALA A 325 15.89 -3.34 -5.18
CA ALA A 325 16.26 -2.29 -4.23
C ALA A 325 17.66 -1.71 -4.52
N ILE A 326 18.64 -2.57 -4.84
CA ILE A 326 19.99 -2.15 -5.20
C ILE A 326 20.01 -1.37 -6.52
N ALA A 327 19.27 -1.81 -7.55
CA ALA A 327 19.18 -1.08 -8.82
C ALA A 327 18.63 0.34 -8.63
N TYR A 328 17.53 0.50 -7.90
CA TYR A 328 16.96 1.83 -7.63
C TYR A 328 17.82 2.67 -6.69
N PHE A 329 18.51 2.04 -5.73
CA PHE A 329 19.51 2.72 -4.91
C PHE A 329 20.62 3.32 -5.79
N LEU A 330 21.20 2.54 -6.72
CA LEU A 330 22.25 3.02 -7.62
C LEU A 330 21.74 4.12 -8.55
N LEU A 331 20.50 4.01 -9.05
CA LEU A 331 19.86 5.05 -9.86
C LEU A 331 19.77 6.37 -9.08
N ALA A 332 19.32 6.31 -7.82
CA ALA A 332 19.25 7.48 -6.96
C ALA A 332 20.64 8.02 -6.58
N TRP A 333 21.60 7.12 -6.32
CA TRP A 333 22.97 7.45 -5.91
C TRP A 333 23.73 8.15 -7.03
N TYR A 334 23.62 7.71 -8.29
CA TYR A 334 24.33 8.28 -9.44
C TYR A 334 23.52 9.30 -10.24
N ARG A 335 22.38 9.78 -9.73
CA ARG A 335 21.48 10.72 -10.45
C ARG A 335 22.12 12.03 -10.92
N ALA A 336 23.27 12.40 -10.36
CA ALA A 336 24.02 13.62 -10.69
C ALA A 336 25.30 13.34 -11.52
N GLU A 337 25.63 12.07 -11.80
CA GLU A 337 26.79 11.68 -12.61
C GLU A 337 26.33 11.40 -14.05
N PRO A 338 26.58 12.31 -15.01
CA PRO A 338 26.11 12.16 -16.39
C PRO A 338 26.74 10.97 -17.13
N ARG A 339 27.86 10.43 -16.65
CA ARG A 339 28.55 9.28 -17.25
C ARG A 339 28.06 7.94 -16.72
N VAL A 340 27.06 7.92 -15.85
CA VAL A 340 26.43 6.68 -15.37
C VAL A 340 25.01 6.56 -15.91
N THR A 341 24.67 5.38 -16.43
CA THR A 341 23.29 4.99 -16.73
C THR A 341 22.95 3.76 -15.91
N VAL A 342 21.92 3.85 -15.07
CA VAL A 342 21.41 2.70 -14.34
C VAL A 342 20.16 2.17 -15.05
N ASP A 343 20.28 0.98 -15.61
CA ASP A 343 19.21 0.30 -16.33
C ASP A 343 18.30 -0.45 -15.34
N VAL A 344 17.11 0.12 -15.09
CA VAL A 344 16.07 -0.41 -14.20
C VAL A 344 14.95 -1.15 -14.96
N ASP A 345 15.18 -1.58 -16.20
CA ASP A 345 14.24 -2.43 -16.94
C ASP A 345 13.83 -3.66 -16.09
N PRO A 346 12.55 -4.07 -16.01
CA PRO A 346 12.13 -5.17 -15.14
C PRO A 346 12.42 -6.57 -15.71
N SER A 347 12.92 -6.68 -16.94
CA SER A 347 13.13 -7.95 -17.64
C SER A 347 14.23 -8.80 -17.01
N LEU A 348 14.00 -10.12 -16.95
CA LEU A 348 15.01 -11.13 -16.60
C LEU A 348 16.11 -11.28 -17.66
N PHE A 349 16.02 -10.53 -18.76
CA PHE A 349 16.96 -10.53 -19.87
C PHE A 349 17.53 -9.14 -20.06
N TRP A 350 18.84 -9.06 -20.19
CA TRP A 350 19.53 -7.86 -20.63
C TRP A 350 20.04 -8.07 -22.06
N TRP A 351 19.97 -7.02 -22.88
CA TRP A 351 20.42 -7.03 -24.27
C TRP A 351 21.12 -5.72 -24.60
N HIS A 352 22.28 -5.79 -25.26
CA HIS A 352 23.03 -4.62 -25.65
C HIS A 352 23.76 -4.82 -26.97
N ARG A 353 23.61 -3.90 -27.93
CA ARG A 353 24.33 -3.94 -29.20
C ARG A 353 25.42 -2.87 -29.21
N PHE A 354 26.64 -3.29 -29.53
CA PHE A 354 27.81 -2.43 -29.69
C PHE A 354 28.47 -2.68 -31.05
N GLY A 355 28.04 -1.90 -32.06
CA GLY A 355 28.47 -2.09 -33.45
C GLY A 355 28.05 -3.46 -33.99
N ALA A 356 29.04 -4.29 -34.34
CA ALA A 356 28.87 -5.66 -34.81
C ALA A 356 28.83 -6.69 -33.66
N VAL A 357 28.88 -6.26 -32.40
CA VAL A 357 28.78 -7.10 -31.20
C VAL A 357 27.36 -7.01 -30.63
N MET A 358 26.78 -8.16 -30.30
CA MET A 358 25.57 -8.26 -29.50
C MET A 358 25.87 -9.00 -28.18
N LEU A 359 25.51 -8.38 -27.07
CA LEU A 359 25.60 -8.94 -25.74
C LEU A 359 24.20 -9.26 -25.22
N GLY A 360 24.08 -10.38 -24.52
CA GLY A 360 22.88 -10.78 -23.82
C GLY A 360 23.23 -11.31 -22.43
N ALA A 361 22.28 -11.27 -21.50
CA ALA A 361 22.45 -11.91 -20.22
C ALA A 361 21.11 -12.31 -19.58
N THR A 362 21.18 -13.33 -18.73
CA THR A 362 20.15 -13.73 -17.78
C THR A 362 20.82 -14.45 -16.62
N HIS A 363 20.24 -14.45 -15.42
CA HIS A 363 20.85 -15.15 -14.29
C HIS A 363 20.99 -16.65 -14.56
N GLY A 364 19.95 -17.28 -15.10
CA GLY A 364 19.97 -18.70 -15.49
C GLY A 364 19.07 -19.63 -14.66
N HIS A 365 18.45 -19.13 -13.59
CA HIS A 365 17.52 -19.91 -12.75
C HIS A 365 16.16 -20.16 -13.43
N SER A 366 15.77 -19.27 -14.37
CA SER A 366 14.48 -19.35 -15.09
C SER A 366 14.61 -19.95 -16.48
N VAL A 367 15.69 -19.62 -17.20
CA VAL A 367 15.98 -20.10 -18.56
C VAL A 367 17.40 -20.61 -18.60
N LYS A 368 17.58 -21.79 -19.18
CA LYS A 368 18.91 -22.39 -19.31
C LYS A 368 19.74 -21.58 -20.32
N ILE A 369 20.99 -21.33 -19.98
CA ILE A 369 21.90 -20.50 -20.76
C ILE A 369 22.08 -21.03 -22.20
N GLY A 370 22.09 -22.35 -22.40
CA GLY A 370 22.16 -22.96 -23.73
C GLY A 370 20.95 -22.70 -24.66
N GLU A 371 19.81 -22.26 -24.12
CA GLU A 371 18.60 -21.93 -24.90
C GLU A 371 18.58 -20.47 -25.36
N MET A 372 19.46 -19.63 -24.81
CA MET A 372 19.55 -18.21 -25.10
C MET A 372 19.82 -17.84 -26.56
N PRO A 373 20.54 -18.63 -27.39
CA PRO A 373 20.73 -18.29 -28.80
C PRO A 373 19.41 -18.14 -29.56
N ALA A 374 18.47 -19.08 -29.38
CA ALA A 374 17.17 -19.04 -30.04
C ALA A 374 16.33 -17.85 -29.55
N ILE A 375 16.36 -17.58 -28.24
CA ILE A 375 15.67 -16.44 -27.63
C ILE A 375 16.23 -15.12 -28.15
N MET A 376 17.56 -14.99 -28.21
CA MET A 376 18.25 -13.82 -28.74
C MET A 376 17.85 -13.57 -30.21
N ALA A 377 17.93 -14.61 -31.05
CA ALA A 377 17.58 -14.51 -32.46
C ALA A 377 16.12 -14.06 -32.67
N HIS A 378 15.19 -14.61 -31.88
CA HIS A 378 13.77 -14.27 -32.00
C HIS A 378 13.46 -12.87 -31.46
N ARG A 379 13.88 -12.56 -30.23
CA ARG A 379 13.50 -11.31 -29.55
C ARG A 379 14.25 -10.09 -30.07
N ARG A 380 15.41 -10.29 -30.69
CA ARG A 380 16.28 -9.21 -31.17
C ARG A 380 16.71 -9.45 -32.62
N ALA A 381 15.79 -9.92 -33.46
CA ALA A 381 16.05 -10.27 -34.87
C ALA A 381 16.77 -9.16 -35.67
N VAL A 382 16.44 -7.89 -35.41
CA VAL A 382 17.11 -6.74 -36.06
C VAL A 382 18.57 -6.63 -35.60
N ASP A 383 18.81 -6.59 -34.28
CA ASP A 383 20.18 -6.55 -33.74
C ASP A 383 20.98 -7.79 -34.18
N TRP A 384 20.33 -8.95 -34.23
CA TRP A 384 20.91 -10.19 -34.72
C TRP A 384 21.41 -10.04 -36.16
N GLY A 385 20.58 -9.56 -37.08
CA GLY A 385 20.97 -9.35 -38.48
C GLY A 385 22.08 -8.32 -38.68
N LEU A 386 22.18 -7.33 -37.78
CA LEU A 386 23.20 -6.28 -37.82
C LEU A 386 24.54 -6.67 -37.17
N THR A 387 24.59 -7.77 -36.43
CA THR A 387 25.76 -8.19 -35.66
C THR A 387 26.40 -9.45 -36.20
N ARG A 388 27.68 -9.66 -35.89
CA ARG A 388 28.47 -10.83 -36.30
C ARG A 388 29.02 -11.60 -35.10
N HIS A 389 29.33 -10.90 -34.03
CA HIS A 389 29.83 -11.48 -32.79
C HIS A 389 28.74 -11.39 -31.74
N ARG A 390 28.32 -12.52 -31.16
CA ARG A 390 27.22 -12.54 -30.21
C ARG A 390 27.62 -13.35 -28.98
N TYR A 391 27.36 -12.78 -27.82
CA TYR A 391 27.74 -13.36 -26.53
C TYR A 391 26.56 -13.33 -25.58
N VAL A 392 26.37 -14.40 -24.83
CA VAL A 392 25.43 -14.47 -23.71
C VAL A 392 26.19 -14.77 -22.45
N HIS A 393 25.91 -14.01 -21.40
CA HIS A 393 26.49 -14.18 -20.08
C HIS A 393 25.44 -14.73 -19.11
N GLY A 394 25.76 -15.88 -18.54
CA GLY A 394 24.97 -16.59 -17.53
C GLY A 394 25.70 -16.71 -16.20
N PHE A 395 24.94 -17.05 -15.17
CA PHE A 395 25.36 -17.10 -13.77
C PHE A 395 24.77 -18.37 -13.13
N HIS A 396 24.38 -18.36 -11.86
CA HIS A 396 23.60 -19.41 -11.18
C HIS A 396 24.33 -20.74 -10.91
N LEU A 397 25.08 -21.28 -11.87
CA LEU A 397 25.75 -22.59 -11.73
C LEU A 397 27.13 -22.51 -11.07
N HIS A 398 27.62 -21.30 -10.77
CA HIS A 398 28.86 -20.97 -10.07
C HIS A 398 30.18 -21.48 -10.68
N HIS A 399 30.16 -22.30 -11.74
CA HIS A 399 31.33 -22.81 -12.44
C HIS A 399 31.42 -22.25 -13.86
N HIS A 400 32.65 -22.16 -14.37
CA HIS A 400 32.88 -21.73 -15.75
C HIS A 400 32.44 -22.83 -16.72
N ALA A 401 31.53 -22.49 -17.62
CA ALA A 401 31.11 -23.37 -18.71
C ALA A 401 30.80 -22.55 -19.96
N LYS A 402 31.11 -23.10 -21.13
CA LYS A 402 30.71 -22.53 -22.42
C LYS A 402 29.76 -23.48 -23.13
N PHE A 403 28.62 -22.95 -23.54
CA PHE A 403 27.57 -23.62 -24.29
C PHE A 403 27.34 -22.83 -25.58
N ALA A 404 26.78 -23.47 -26.60
CA ALA A 404 26.52 -22.86 -27.90
C ALA A 404 27.76 -22.09 -28.40
N THR A 405 28.60 -22.69 -29.21
CA THR A 405 29.84 -22.05 -29.68
C THR A 405 29.57 -21.19 -30.92
N GLU A 406 30.61 -20.67 -31.56
CA GLU A 406 30.52 -19.88 -32.80
C GLU A 406 29.67 -20.55 -33.89
N GLY A 407 29.66 -21.89 -33.94
CA GLY A 407 28.85 -22.68 -34.87
C GLY A 407 27.33 -22.51 -34.67
N ALA A 408 26.88 -22.14 -33.47
CA ALA A 408 25.50 -21.81 -33.15
C ALA A 408 25.18 -20.31 -33.35
N GLY A 409 26.16 -19.50 -33.76
CA GLY A 409 26.01 -18.07 -34.03
C GLY A 409 26.03 -17.16 -32.79
N VAL A 410 26.16 -17.72 -31.59
CA VAL A 410 26.27 -17.04 -30.29
C VAL A 410 27.15 -17.88 -29.39
N ILE A 411 28.09 -17.26 -28.66
CA ILE A 411 28.84 -17.90 -27.57
C ILE A 411 28.08 -17.68 -26.26
N CYS A 412 27.65 -18.74 -25.58
CA CYS A 412 27.05 -18.62 -24.25
C CYS A 412 28.04 -19.05 -23.17
N GLU A 413 28.30 -18.20 -22.19
CA GLU A 413 29.29 -18.42 -21.13
C GLU A 413 28.62 -18.27 -19.76
N ILE A 414 28.87 -19.24 -18.87
CA ILE A 414 28.55 -19.13 -17.45
C ILE A 414 29.81 -18.67 -16.72
N HIS A 415 29.66 -17.65 -15.87
CA HIS A 415 30.74 -17.10 -15.08
C HIS A 415 30.90 -17.82 -13.74
N GLN A 416 32.13 -17.82 -13.22
CA GLN A 416 32.41 -18.36 -11.89
C GLN A 416 31.91 -17.41 -10.81
N SER A 417 31.42 -17.97 -9.71
CA SER A 417 31.21 -17.19 -8.50
C SER A 417 32.56 -16.84 -7.85
N PRO A 418 32.72 -15.65 -7.24
CA PRO A 418 33.91 -15.31 -6.49
C PRO A 418 33.94 -15.88 -5.06
N VAL A 419 32.84 -16.43 -4.56
CA VAL A 419 32.75 -16.94 -3.18
C VAL A 419 33.20 -18.41 -3.10
N PRO A 420 33.73 -18.88 -1.95
CA PRO A 420 33.97 -20.30 -1.74
C PRO A 420 32.66 -21.08 -1.63
N GLN A 421 32.77 -22.39 -1.45
CA GLN A 421 31.58 -23.23 -1.25
C GLN A 421 31.01 -23.02 0.15
N ASP A 422 29.69 -22.87 0.25
CA ASP A 422 28.98 -23.06 1.52
C ASP A 422 28.85 -24.57 1.84
N ALA A 423 28.28 -24.90 3.01
CA ALA A 423 28.16 -26.29 3.44
C ALA A 423 27.28 -27.13 2.50
N TRP A 424 26.26 -26.53 1.88
CA TRP A 424 25.39 -27.23 0.96
C TRP A 424 26.13 -27.60 -0.32
N HIS A 425 26.85 -26.65 -0.92
CA HIS A 425 27.61 -26.87 -2.14
C HIS A 425 28.75 -27.87 -1.93
N ALA A 426 29.49 -27.74 -0.82
CA ALA A 426 30.55 -28.67 -0.44
C ALA A 426 29.99 -30.09 -0.19
N GLY A 427 28.91 -30.20 0.59
CA GLY A 427 28.27 -31.47 0.90
C GLY A 427 27.62 -32.17 -0.31
N ALA A 428 27.17 -31.39 -1.30
CA ALA A 428 26.64 -31.91 -2.56
C ALA A 428 27.74 -32.34 -3.56
N GLY A 429 29.01 -32.11 -3.25
CA GLY A 429 30.14 -32.48 -4.11
C GLY A 429 30.26 -31.65 -5.38
N PHE A 430 29.69 -30.44 -5.41
CA PHE A 430 29.94 -29.52 -6.51
C PHE A 430 31.42 -29.11 -6.50
N LEU A 431 31.99 -28.79 -7.65
CA LEU A 431 33.39 -28.35 -7.76
C LEU A 431 33.45 -27.17 -8.74
N SER A 432 34.00 -26.06 -8.29
CA SER A 432 34.16 -24.85 -9.11
C SER A 432 35.38 -24.06 -8.67
N GLY A 433 36.19 -23.62 -9.63
CA GLY A 433 37.13 -22.52 -9.37
C GLY A 433 36.37 -21.20 -9.16
N ARG A 434 37.06 -20.20 -8.59
CA ARG A 434 36.48 -18.88 -8.30
C ARG A 434 37.21 -17.80 -9.08
N SER A 435 36.48 -16.87 -9.69
CA SER A 435 37.13 -15.73 -10.34
C SER A 435 36.22 -14.53 -10.54
N LEU A 436 36.85 -13.37 -10.74
CA LEU A 436 36.25 -12.18 -11.34
C LEU A 436 36.97 -11.82 -12.61
N GLN A 437 36.26 -11.14 -13.52
CA GLN A 437 36.76 -10.87 -14.87
C GLN A 437 36.31 -9.50 -15.37
N ALA A 438 37.10 -8.94 -16.28
CA ALA A 438 36.71 -7.82 -17.14
C ALA A 438 36.96 -8.22 -18.59
N ILE A 439 35.90 -8.23 -19.40
CA ILE A 439 35.90 -8.73 -20.77
C ILE A 439 35.72 -7.57 -21.72
N THR A 440 36.66 -7.37 -22.63
CA THR A 440 36.66 -6.22 -23.53
C THR A 440 36.33 -6.63 -24.96
N TYR A 441 35.34 -5.96 -25.52
CA TYR A 441 34.84 -6.16 -26.86
C TYR A 441 35.23 -4.98 -27.76
N HIS A 442 35.78 -5.28 -28.92
CA HIS A 442 35.95 -4.32 -29.99
C HIS A 442 34.71 -4.29 -30.88
N ARG A 443 34.25 -3.07 -31.21
CA ARG A 443 33.02 -2.76 -31.96
C ARG A 443 32.86 -3.53 -33.27
N ARG A 444 33.96 -3.96 -33.87
CA ARG A 444 34.00 -4.72 -35.15
C ARG A 444 34.54 -6.14 -35.05
N PHE A 445 35.27 -6.48 -33.97
CA PHE A 445 36.06 -7.72 -33.92
C PHE A 445 35.59 -8.69 -32.83
N GLY A 446 34.59 -8.33 -32.02
CA GLY A 446 34.15 -9.18 -30.91
C GLY A 446 35.06 -9.05 -29.70
N GLU A 447 35.18 -10.10 -28.90
CA GLU A 447 36.07 -10.15 -27.74
C GLU A 447 37.54 -10.03 -28.16
N VAL A 448 38.28 -9.08 -27.57
CA VAL A 448 39.70 -8.81 -27.90
C VAL A 448 40.63 -8.82 -26.69
N SER A 449 40.10 -8.78 -25.47
CA SER A 449 40.90 -8.83 -24.24
C SER A 449 40.06 -9.33 -23.07
N ARG A 450 40.70 -10.01 -22.14
CA ARG A 450 40.09 -10.48 -20.89
C ARG A 450 41.10 -10.39 -19.75
N ALA A 451 40.78 -9.59 -18.73
CA ALA A 451 41.49 -9.61 -17.46
C ALA A 451 40.75 -10.57 -16.51
N ARG A 452 41.51 -11.38 -15.75
CA ARG A 452 40.96 -12.34 -14.78
C ARG A 452 41.74 -12.29 -13.48
N VAL A 453 41.02 -12.30 -12.36
CA VAL A 453 41.53 -12.60 -11.03
C VAL A 453 41.00 -13.98 -10.64
N ALA A 454 41.89 -14.95 -10.45
CA ALA A 454 41.53 -16.20 -9.80
C ALA A 454 41.56 -15.99 -8.29
N LEU A 455 40.53 -16.48 -7.59
CA LEU A 455 40.45 -16.41 -6.14
C LEU A 455 40.74 -17.81 -5.60
N LEU A 456 41.87 -17.97 -4.90
CA LEU A 456 42.35 -19.28 -4.47
C LEU A 456 41.77 -19.67 -3.11
N ASP A 457 41.48 -20.96 -2.97
CA ASP A 457 41.12 -21.58 -1.71
C ASP A 457 42.40 -22.03 -1.00
N GLY A 458 42.89 -21.23 -0.03
CA GLY A 458 43.96 -21.68 0.87
C GLY A 458 45.25 -20.85 0.94
N GLU A 459 45.38 -19.75 0.20
CA GLU A 459 46.39 -18.75 0.57
C GLU A 459 45.80 -17.89 1.69
N ALA A 460 46.26 -18.12 2.91
CA ALA A 460 46.29 -17.03 3.88
C ALA A 460 47.04 -15.91 3.16
N GLU A 461 46.34 -14.86 2.72
CA GLU A 461 46.98 -13.62 2.27
C GLU A 461 47.96 -13.27 3.39
N SER A 462 49.25 -13.53 3.16
CA SER A 462 50.27 -13.06 4.08
C SER A 462 50.09 -11.56 4.09
N GLU A 463 49.90 -11.01 5.29
CA GLU A 463 49.97 -9.57 5.51
C GLU A 463 51.33 -9.10 5.01
N ALA A 464 51.37 -8.64 3.76
CA ALA A 464 52.55 -8.08 3.14
C ALA A 464 52.18 -6.74 2.50
N ALA A 465 52.52 -5.71 3.26
CA ALA A 465 52.59 -4.26 2.99
C ALA A 465 51.28 -3.46 2.97
#